data_AF-A0A967WTR5-F1
#
_entry.id   AF-A0A967WTR5-F1
#
_cell.length_a   1.000
_cell.length_b   1.000
_cell.length_c   1.000
_cell.angle_alpha   90.00
_cell.angle_beta   90.00
_cell.angle_gamma   90.00
#
_symmetry.space_group_name_H-M   'P 1'
#
loop_
_entity.id
_entity.type
_entity.pdbx_description
1 polymer ?
#
loop_
_entity_poly.entity_id
_entity_poly.type
_entity_poly.pdbx_seq_one_letter_code
_entity_poly.pdbx_strand_id
1 'polypeptide(L)' 'MDHPLEQEVNLLHAQVCQGLADPKRILLLYALADGPQRVTDLAETIDVPQPTASHHLKILRER' A
#
# COMPACT_ATOMS: atom_id res chain seq x y z
N MET A 1 19.63 -5.06 26.59
CA MET A 1 20.51 -4.43 25.60
C MET A 1 19.65 -4.19 24.38
N ASP A 2 19.44 -2.94 23.99
CA ASP A 2 18.80 -2.64 22.71
C ASP A 2 19.60 -3.33 21.62
N HIS A 3 18.95 -4.20 20.84
CA HIS A 3 19.54 -4.79 19.65
C HIS A 3 19.24 -3.86 18.47
N PRO A 4 20.24 -3.12 17.95
CA PRO A 4 20.00 -2.14 16.87
C PRO A 4 19.34 -2.78 15.64
N LEU A 5 19.70 -4.03 15.35
CA LEU A 5 19.06 -4.82 14.29
C LEU A 5 17.57 -5.07 14.56
N GLU A 6 17.20 -5.40 15.80
CA GLU A 6 15.80 -5.63 16.18
C GLU A 6 14.99 -4.33 16.06
N GLN A 7 15.57 -3.19 16.47
CA GLN A 7 14.95 -1.88 16.30
C GLN A 7 14.75 -1.53 14.82
N GLU A 8 15.75 -1.76 13.97
CA GLU A 8 15.66 -1.55 12.52
C GLU A 8 14.58 -2.43 11.89
N VAL A 9 14.56 -3.73 12.22
CA VAL A 9 13.54 -4.67 11.74
C VAL A 9 12.15 -4.24 12.19
N ASN A 10 11.98 -3.79 13.44
CA ASN A 10 10.69 -3.30 13.94
C ASN A 10 10.23 -2.04 13.20
N LEU A 11 11.14 -1.13 12.86
CA LEU A 11 10.81 0.06 12.07
C LEU A 11 10.38 -0.30 10.65
N LEU A 12 11.10 -1.20 9.98
CA LEU A 12 10.75 -1.69 8.65
C LEU A 12 9.40 -2.42 8.66
N HIS A 13 9.18 -3.30 9.64
CA HIS A 13 7.91 -4.01 9.81
C HIS A 13 6.75 -3.03 10.01
N ALA A 14 6.93 -2.03 10.88
CA ALA A 14 5.90 -1.01 11.11
C ALA A 14 5.57 -0.22 9.85
N GLN A 15 6.55 0.11 9.01
CA GLN A 15 6.33 0.80 7.73
C GLN A 15 5.53 -0.05 6.75
N VAL A 16 5.91 -1.32 6.57
CA VAL A 16 5.20 -2.26 5.69
C VAL A 16 3.76 -2.48 6.19
N CYS A 17 3.58 -2.76 7.48
CA CYS A 17 2.24 -2.94 8.05
C CYS A 17 1.40 -1.68 7.95
N GLN A 18 1.97 -0.49 8.18
CA GLN A 18 1.26 0.77 7.98
C GLN A 18 0.82 0.94 6.53
N GLY A 19 1.68 0.58 5.56
CA GLY A 19 1.38 0.56 4.13
C GLY A 19 0.27 -0.41 3.73
N LEU A 20 0.09 -1.51 4.47
CA LEU A 20 -0.87 -2.58 4.16
C LEU A 20 -2.09 -2.63 5.08
N ALA A 21 -2.18 -1.79 6.10
CA ALA A 21 -3.27 -1.80 7.10
C ALA A 21 -4.70 -1.51 6.57
N ASP A 22 -4.86 -1.25 5.27
CA ASP A 22 -6.17 -1.09 4.63
C ASP A 22 -6.32 -2.18 3.56
N PRO A 23 -7.38 -3.00 3.59
CA PRO A 23 -7.58 -4.07 2.61
C PRO A 23 -7.65 -3.57 1.17
N LYS A 24 -8.12 -2.34 0.91
CA LYS A 24 -8.15 -1.76 -0.45
C LYS A 24 -6.74 -1.57 -1.02
N ARG A 25 -5.73 -1.33 -0.17
CA ARG A 25 -4.33 -1.26 -0.59
C ARG A 25 -3.78 -2.62 -1.01
N ILE A 26 -4.19 -3.69 -0.33
CA ILE A 26 -3.86 -5.05 -0.73
C ILE A 26 -4.50 -5.37 -2.09
N LEU A 27 -5.78 -5.02 -2.29
CA LEU A 27 -6.46 -5.20 -3.59
C LEU A 27 -5.75 -4.44 -4.74
N LEU A 28 -5.29 -3.21 -4.48
CA LEU A 28 -4.50 -2.44 -5.45
C LEU A 28 -3.21 -3.16 -5.85
N LEU A 29 -2.51 -3.78 -4.89
CA LEU A 29 -1.30 -4.55 -5.19
C LEU A 29 -1.61 -5.77 -6.07
N TYR A 30 -2.73 -6.46 -5.83
CA TYR A 30 -3.17 -7.55 -6.70
C TYR A 30 -3.51 -7.06 -8.10
N ALA A 31 -4.24 -5.95 -8.23
CA ALA A 31 -4.60 -5.39 -9.54
C ALA A 31 -3.35 -4.94 -10.34
N LEU A 32 -2.32 -4.45 -9.65
CA LEU A 32 -1.06 -4.03 -10.25
C LEU A 32 -0.05 -5.17 -10.48
N ALA A 33 -0.30 -6.38 -9.97
CA ALA A 33 0.60 -7.51 -10.13
C ALA A 33 0.77 -7.93 -11.60
N ASP A 34 -0.26 -7.71 -12.42
CA ASP A 34 -0.26 -8.02 -13.85
C ASP A 34 0.33 -6.88 -14.71
N GLY A 35 0.59 -5.71 -14.10
CA GLY A 35 1.25 -4.58 -14.75
C GLY A 35 0.63 -3.21 -14.44
N PRO A 36 1.16 -2.14 -15.05
CA PRO A 36 0.66 -0.79 -14.87
C PRO A 36 -0.79 -0.63 -15.36
N GLN A 37 -1.62 0.05 -14.56
CA GLN A 37 -3.02 0.34 -14.89
C GLN A 37 -3.35 1.81 -14.66
N ARG A 38 -4.41 2.32 -15.31
CA ARG A 38 -4.88 3.69 -15.06
C ARG A 38 -5.56 3.75 -13.69
N VAL A 39 -5.39 4.87 -13.00
CA VAL A 39 -5.99 5.05 -11.66
C VAL A 39 -7.52 5.00 -11.69
N THR A 40 -8.14 5.43 -12.79
CA THR A 40 -9.59 5.31 -13.02
C THR A 40 -10.04 3.85 -13.00
N ASP A 41 -9.33 3.01 -13.75
CA ASP A 41 -9.68 1.60 -13.92
C ASP A 41 -9.47 0.83 -12.60
N LEU A 42 -8.42 1.18 -11.85
CA LEU A 42 -8.17 0.66 -10.51
C LEU A 42 -9.28 1.05 -9.53
N ALA A 43 -9.73 2.30 -9.57
CA ALA A 43 -10.78 2.82 -8.70
C ALA A 43 -12.12 2.09 -8.95
N GLU A 44 -12.45 1.84 -10.22
CA GLU A 44 -13.60 1.03 -10.61
C GLU A 44 -13.46 -0.43 -10.15
N THR A 45 -12.28 -1.04 -10.39
CA THR A 45 -12.01 -2.44 -10.04
C THR A 45 -12.17 -2.73 -8.54
N ILE A 46 -11.72 -1.81 -7.68
CA ILE A 46 -11.80 -1.97 -6.23
C ILE A 46 -13.03 -1.28 -5.60
N ASP A 47 -13.94 -0.74 -6.41
CA ASP A 47 -15.18 -0.06 -5.99
C ASP A 47 -14.93 1.05 -4.96
N VAL A 48 -14.14 2.05 -5.35
CA VAL A 48 -13.91 3.27 -4.56
C VAL A 48 -13.86 4.51 -5.46
N PRO A 49 -14.10 5.72 -4.92
CA PRO A 49 -13.86 6.95 -5.68
C PRO A 49 -12.39 7.08 -6.10
N GLN A 50 -12.15 7.62 -7.30
CA GLN A 50 -10.80 7.85 -7.84
C GLN A 50 -9.87 8.68 -6.92
N PRO A 51 -10.35 9.70 -6.17
CA PRO A 51 -9.52 10.38 -5.17
C PRO A 51 -9.04 9.44 -4.05
N THR A 52 -9.89 8.51 -3.62
CA THR A 52 -9.56 7.51 -2.59
C THR A 52 -8.53 6.51 -3.11
N ALA A 53 -8.70 5.99 -4.32
CA ALA A 53 -7.70 5.13 -4.96
C ALA A 53 -6.34 5.85 -5.09
N SER A 54 -6.36 7.12 -5.50
CA SER A 54 -5.13 7.93 -5.63
C SER A 54 -4.43 8.13 -4.28
N HIS A 55 -5.19 8.37 -3.22
CA HIS A 55 -4.66 8.47 -1.86
C HIS A 55 -4.01 7.16 -1.39
N HIS A 56 -4.67 6.03 -1.61
CA HIS A 56 -4.12 4.71 -1.30
C HIS A 56 -2.82 4.41 -2.07
N LEU A 57 -2.80 4.70 -3.38
CA LEU A 57 -1.60 4.55 -4.22
C LEU A 57 -0.45 5.45 -3.75
N LYS A 58 -0.75 6.68 -3.30
CA LYS A 58 0.25 7.57 -2.71
C LYS A 58 0.85 6.96 -1.46
N ILE A 59 0.03 6.43 -0.54
CA ILE A 59 0.52 5.78 0.67
C ILE A 59 1.39 4.56 0.33
N LEU A 60 0.94 3.72 -0.60
CA LEU A 60 1.71 2.54 -1.06
C LEU A 60 3.06 2.89 -1.71
N ARG A 61 3.20 4.10 -2.26
CA ARG A 61 4.46 4.58 -2.85
C ARG A 61 5.40 5.20 -1.82
N GLU A 62 4.86 5.79 -0.75
CA GLU A 62 5.61 6.52 0.28
C GLU A 62 6.02 5.66 1.48
N ARG A 63 5.44 4.45 1.59
CA ARG A 63 5.70 3.47 2.65
C ARG A 63 6.26 2.20 2.05
#